data_AF-A0A7C1I0M1-F1
#
_entry.id   AF-A0A7C1I0M1-F1
#
_cell.length_a   1.000
_cell.length_b   1.000
_cell.length_c   1.000
_cell.angle_alpha   90.00
_cell.angle_beta   90.00
_cell.angle_gamma   90.00
#
_symmetry.space_group_name_H-M   'P 1'
#
loop_
_entity.id
_entity.type
_entity.pdbx_description
1 polymer ?
#
loop_
_entity_poly.entity_id
_entity_poly.type
_entity_poly.pdbx_seq_one_letter_code
_entity_poly.pdbx_strand_id
1 'polypeptide(L)'
;MVELQEMAKAKGVSYNMTKQYVIDLLDDLEPGVDHKALQGTSLINAKKKHHIGPLKNKQQIVKALIRLPTEETLRKWIYQQIRGKL
;
A
#
# COMPACT_ATOMS: atom_id res chain seq x y z
N MET A 1 6.00 -4.52 14.23
CA MET A 1 4.75 -4.49 13.43
C MET A 1 3.79 -3.45 13.99
N VAL A 2 3.58 -3.42 15.30
CA VAL A 2 2.72 -2.46 16.01
C VAL A 2 3.09 -1.00 15.67
N GLU A 3 4.36 -0.61 15.79
CA GLU A 3 4.78 0.78 15.53
C GLU A 3 4.51 1.28 14.10
N LEU A 4 4.70 0.42 13.10
CA LEU A 4 4.39 0.76 11.69
C LEU A 4 2.88 0.97 11.48
N GLN A 5 2.05 0.18 12.16
CA GLN A 5 0.59 0.29 12.09
C GLN A 5 0.09 1.54 12.82
N GLU A 6 0.66 1.84 13.98
CA GLU A 6 0.35 3.07 14.72
C GLU A 6 0.75 4.32 13.95
N MET A 7 1.94 4.31 13.36
CA MET A 7 2.40 5.40 12.49
C MET A 7 1.52 5.55 11.26
N ALA A 8 1.16 4.44 10.60
CA ALA A 8 0.23 4.45 9.49
C ALA A 8 -1.09 5.12 9.86
N LYS A 9 -1.67 4.73 11.00
CA LYS A 9 -2.88 5.36 11.53
C LYS A 9 -2.69 6.86 11.81
N ALA A 10 -1.60 7.25 12.46
CA ALA A 10 -1.31 8.66 12.78
C ALA A 10 -1.13 9.53 11.52
N LYS A 11 -0.62 8.95 10.42
CA LYS A 11 -0.45 9.64 9.14
C LYS A 11 -1.63 9.47 8.17
N GLY A 12 -2.77 8.95 8.66
CA GLY A 12 -3.98 8.76 7.85
C GLY A 12 -3.90 7.62 6.82
N VAL A 13 -2.88 6.76 6.90
CA VAL A 13 -2.79 5.54 6.09
C VAL A 13 -3.74 4.49 6.66
N SER A 14 -4.85 4.26 5.94
CA SER A 14 -5.80 3.21 6.31
C SER A 14 -5.20 1.81 6.15
N TYR A 15 -5.53 0.93 7.10
CA TYR A 15 -5.20 -0.50 7.02
C TYR A 15 -6.04 -1.22 5.95
N ASN A 16 -7.25 -0.74 5.70
CA ASN A 16 -8.13 -1.28 4.66
C ASN A 16 -7.59 -0.93 3.27
N MET A 17 -7.83 -1.82 2.30
CA MET A 17 -7.60 -1.50 0.90
C MET A 17 -8.63 -0.48 0.41
N THR A 18 -8.17 0.71 0.03
CA THR A 18 -9.00 1.69 -0.69
C THR A 18 -9.00 1.34 -2.17
N LYS A 19 -10.06 1.73 -2.90
CA LYS A 19 -10.12 1.53 -4.35
C LYS A 19 -8.87 2.10 -5.03
N GLN A 20 -8.55 3.37 -4.76
CA GLN A 20 -7.41 4.04 -5.39
C GLN A 20 -6.09 3.32 -5.12
N TYR A 21 -5.86 2.86 -3.89
CA TYR A 21 -4.63 2.14 -3.59
C TYR A 21 -4.55 0.77 -4.29
N VAL A 22 -5.68 0.10 -4.50
CA VAL A 22 -5.73 -1.12 -5.32
C VAL A 22 -5.43 -0.79 -6.78
N ILE A 23 -5.96 0.32 -7.31
CA ILE A 23 -5.60 0.79 -8.66
C ILE A 23 -4.10 1.03 -8.77
N ASP A 24 -3.50 1.76 -7.84
CA ASP A 24 -2.06 2.03 -7.89
C ASP A 24 -1.22 0.74 -7.80
N LEU A 25 -1.68 -0.26 -7.03
CA LEU A 25 -1.02 -1.56 -6.96
C LEU A 25 -1.11 -2.32 -8.29
N LEU A 26 -2.26 -2.23 -8.98
CA LEU A 26 -2.45 -2.85 -10.29
C LEU A 26 -1.61 -2.14 -11.35
N ASP A 27 -1.51 -0.81 -11.32
CA ASP A 27 -0.64 -0.05 -12.23
C ASP A 27 0.84 -0.43 -12.06
N ASP A 28 1.28 -0.74 -10.82
CA ASP A 28 2.63 -1.25 -10.57
C ASP A 28 2.85 -2.69 -11.10
N LEU A 29 1.81 -3.53 -11.05
CA LEU A 29 1.86 -4.95 -11.46
C LEU A 29 1.67 -5.16 -12.96
N GLU A 30 0.88 -4.30 -13.60
CA GLU A 30 0.50 -4.34 -15.01
C GLU A 30 0.76 -2.97 -15.66
N PRO A 31 2.03 -2.58 -15.82
CA PRO A 31 2.38 -1.28 -16.40
C PRO A 31 1.88 -1.16 -17.84
N GLY A 32 1.29 -0.02 -18.17
CA GLY A 32 0.71 0.27 -19.49
C GLY A 32 -0.76 -0.13 -19.65
N VAL A 33 -1.38 -0.74 -18.63
CA VAL A 33 -2.83 -1.00 -18.59
C VAL A 33 -3.53 0.10 -17.81
N ASP A 34 -4.63 0.65 -18.34
CA ASP A 34 -5.45 1.65 -17.63
C ASP A 34 -6.45 0.98 -16.69
N HIS A 35 -6.20 1.10 -15.39
CA HIS A 35 -7.05 0.52 -14.35
C HIS A 35 -8.08 1.49 -13.77
N LYS A 36 -8.10 2.77 -14.17
CA LYS A 36 -8.94 3.81 -13.54
C LYS A 36 -10.44 3.49 -13.59
N ALA A 37 -10.88 2.78 -14.63
CA ALA A 37 -12.27 2.39 -14.83
C ALA A 37 -12.71 1.15 -14.02
N LEU A 38 -11.79 0.42 -13.37
CA LEU A 38 -12.14 -0.79 -12.61
C LEU A 38 -13.08 -0.47 -11.44
N GLN A 39 -14.14 -1.25 -11.29
CA GLN A 39 -15.15 -1.07 -10.25
C GLN A 39 -15.98 -2.35 -10.05
N GLY A 40 -16.65 -2.47 -8.90
CA GLY A 40 -17.52 -3.62 -8.60
C GLY A 40 -16.83 -4.95 -8.87
N THR A 41 -17.46 -5.79 -9.69
CA THR A 41 -16.97 -7.13 -10.03
C THR A 41 -15.63 -7.13 -10.77
N SER A 42 -15.36 -6.17 -11.66
CA SER A 42 -14.09 -6.13 -12.39
C SER A 42 -12.91 -5.85 -11.46
N LEU A 43 -13.10 -4.96 -10.48
CA LEU A 43 -12.11 -4.70 -9.44
C LEU A 43 -11.92 -5.92 -8.52
N ILE A 44 -13.00 -6.62 -8.16
CA ILE A 44 -12.93 -7.86 -7.36
C ILE A 44 -12.13 -8.93 -8.09
N ASN A 45 -12.35 -9.10 -9.40
CA ASN A 45 -11.65 -10.09 -10.21
C ASN A 45 -10.17 -9.74 -10.35
N ALA A 46 -9.83 -8.47 -10.59
CA ALA A 46 -8.44 -8.00 -10.63
C ALA A 46 -7.72 -8.25 -9.28
N LYS A 47 -8.38 -7.95 -8.16
CA LYS A 47 -7.85 -8.27 -6.82
C LYS A 47 -7.58 -9.77 -6.65
N LYS A 48 -8.51 -10.63 -7.07
CA LYS A 48 -8.35 -12.08 -6.99
C LYS A 48 -7.18 -12.58 -7.85
N LYS A 49 -7.08 -12.10 -9.11
CA LYS A 49 -6.01 -12.43 -10.06
C LYS A 49 -4.62 -12.17 -9.47
N HIS A 50 -4.46 -11.03 -8.78
CA HIS A 50 -3.19 -10.60 -8.20
C HIS A 50 -3.04 -10.89 -6.71
N HIS A 51 -3.92 -11.74 -6.15
CA HIS A 51 -3.90 -12.12 -4.73
C HIS A 51 -3.91 -10.92 -3.74
N ILE A 52 -4.60 -9.84 -4.12
CA ILE A 52 -4.74 -8.63 -3.29
C ILE A 52 -5.84 -8.85 -2.25
N GLY A 53 -5.41 -9.08 -1.01
CA GLY A 53 -6.29 -9.24 0.15
C GLY A 53 -7.08 -7.98 0.54
N PRO A 54 -7.99 -8.09 1.51
CA PRO A 54 -8.81 -6.96 1.98
C PRO A 54 -8.03 -5.92 2.81
N LEU A 55 -6.90 -6.33 3.40
CA LEU A 55 -6.08 -5.55 4.33
C LEU A 55 -4.66 -5.40 3.79
N LYS A 56 -4.00 -4.28 4.12
CA LYS A 56 -2.60 -4.05 3.77
C LYS A 56 -1.67 -4.93 4.60
N ASN A 57 -0.75 -5.62 3.95
CA ASN A 57 0.36 -6.29 4.65
C ASN A 57 1.47 -5.28 5.02
N LYS A 58 2.50 -5.75 5.74
CA LYS A 58 3.63 -4.89 6.20
C LYS A 58 4.24 -4.08 5.05
N GLN A 59 4.57 -4.74 3.93
CA GLN A 59 5.22 -4.09 2.79
C GLN A 59 4.31 -3.04 2.15
N GLN A 60 3.01 -3.31 2.06
CA GLN A 60 2.03 -2.38 1.52
C GLN A 60 1.83 -1.16 2.45
N ILE A 61 1.83 -1.35 3.78
CA ILE A 61 1.80 -0.22 4.74
C ILE A 61 3.04 0.66 4.56
N VAL A 62 4.21 0.04 4.47
CA VAL A 62 5.48 0.74 4.22
C VAL A 62 5.43 1.52 2.91
N LYS A 63 4.99 0.90 1.82
CA LYS A 63 4.89 1.54 0.50
C LYS A 63 3.93 2.74 0.54
N ALA A 64 2.77 2.58 1.19
CA ALA A 64 1.82 3.66 1.38
C ALA A 64 2.41 4.83 2.19
N LEU A 65 3.18 4.54 3.24
CA LEU A 65 3.86 5.57 4.04
C LEU A 65 4.96 6.31 3.24
N ILE A 66 5.74 5.61 2.42
CA ILE A 66 6.80 6.21 1.58
C ILE A 66 6.20 7.10 0.48
N ARG A 67 4.98 6.79 -0.01
CA ARG A 67 4.27 7.61 -1.00
C ARG A 67 3.75 8.93 -0.44
N LEU A 68 3.64 9.07 0.88
CA LEU A 68 3.25 10.34 1.48
C LEU A 68 4.41 11.34 1.42
N PRO A 69 4.13 12.65 1.19
CA PRO A 69 5.13 13.70 1.35
C PRO A 69 5.50 13.77 2.83
N THR A 70 6.59 13.11 3.20
CA THR A 70 7.02 12.91 4.58
C THR A 70 8.43 13.41 4.79
N GLU A 71 8.70 13.92 5.98
CA GLU A 71 10.03 14.42 6.37
C GLU A 71 11.09 13.33 6.21
N GLU A 72 12.31 13.72 5.81
CA GLU A 72 13.41 12.79 5.55
C GLU A 72 13.71 11.86 6.75
N THR A 73 13.53 12.37 7.98
CA THR A 73 13.65 11.61 9.23
C THR A 73 12.67 10.43 9.28
N LEU A 74 11.41 10.64 8.86
CA LEU A 74 10.41 9.59 8.81
C LEU A 74 10.77 8.53 7.78
N ARG A 75 11.25 8.96 6.62
CA ARG A 75 11.68 8.07 5.54
C ARG A 75 12.86 7.20 5.97
N LYS A 76 13.86 7.79 6.66
CA LYS A 76 14.99 7.06 7.25
C LYS A 76 14.52 6.03 8.29
N TRP A 77 13.59 6.41 9.18
CA TRP A 77 13.01 5.49 10.16
C TRP A 77 12.28 4.32 9.49
N ILE A 78 11.46 4.58 8.47
CA ILE A 78 10.76 3.53 7.71
C ILE A 78 11.78 2.57 7.07
N TYR A 79 12.86 3.07 6.47
CA TYR A 79 13.90 2.21 5.89
C TYR A 79 14.61 1.35 6.94
N GLN A 80 14.86 1.86 8.15
CA GLN A 80 15.45 1.07 9.24
C GLN A 80 14.51 -0.04 9.72
N GLN A 81 13.19 0.20 9.76
CA GLN A 81 12.18 -0.81 10.10
C GLN A 81 12.04 -1.94 9.07
N ILE A 82 12.51 -1.69 7.84
CA ILE A 82 12.62 -2.70 6.78
C ILE A 82 13.93 -3.46 6.89
N ARG A 83 15.06 -2.77 7.11
CA ARG A 83 16.41 -3.37 7.15
C ARG A 83 16.73 -4.14 8.44
N GLY A 84 16.15 -3.79 9.58
CA GLY A 84 16.48 -4.38 10.89
C GLY A 84 16.05 -5.83 11.14
N LYS A 85 15.78 -6.63 10.11
CA LYS A 85 15.39 -8.06 10.22
C LYS A 85 15.90 -8.91 9.05
N LEU A 86 17.16 -8.71 8.65
CA LEU A 86 17.95 -9.74 7.96
C LEU A 86 19.08 -10.17 8.89
#